data_AF-A0A8H4RCU1-F1
#
_entry.id   AF-A0A8H4RCU1-F1
#
_cell.length_a   1.000
_cell.length_b   1.000
_cell.length_c   1.000
_cell.angle_alpha   90.00
_cell.angle_beta   90.00
_cell.angle_gamma   90.00
#
_symmetry.space_group_name_H-M   'P 1'
#
loop_
_entity.id
_entity.type
_entity.pdbx_description
1 polymer ?
#
loop_
_entity_poly.entity_id
_entity_poly.type
_entity_poly.pdbx_seq_one_letter_code
_entity_poly.pdbx_strand_id
1 'polypeptide(L)'
;MEEDVSHPDSTWDVFNNLIPTLSNLPSPQNALSSTDGPLVIDLEMAELLQEYQRGIGPWMDLFDHDLSYQRGVMRRAHSSPLIMQALCALTAKQLSMVTRGEVWEAVAACYYGESLRLLINVLADTALCRQDALVATILLSSYELLASPGLDHRRHVSGALTLIKTHDFTARSKCLERASFWVYARLDIAMALIHECPTMLPPEEWNVCWAKQETEEDVLANQILWILAKIIAFTFQKGETLPEANLSTSRSKLLAEITTWFDDLPSSLKGIPYGSPSREGFVKHWFAVPASGQCHITIPRLD
;
A
#
# COMPACT_ATOMS: atom_id res chain seq x y z
N MET A 1 -18.33 32.02 -19.85
CA MET A 1 -17.09 31.22 -19.73
C MET A 1 -17.44 30.13 -18.76
N GLU A 2 -17.86 28.98 -19.28
CA GLU A 2 -17.90 27.77 -18.48
C GLU A 2 -16.45 27.46 -18.14
N GLU A 3 -16.11 27.44 -16.85
CA GLU A 3 -14.83 26.88 -16.41
C GLU A 3 -14.86 25.41 -16.83
N ASP A 4 -13.92 25.04 -17.71
CA ASP A 4 -13.63 23.65 -18.06
C ASP A 4 -13.17 22.96 -16.78
N VAL A 5 -14.10 22.35 -16.05
CA VAL A 5 -13.79 21.54 -14.87
C VAL A 5 -13.09 20.30 -15.39
N SER A 6 -11.77 20.39 -15.51
CA SER A 6 -10.89 19.26 -15.84
C SER A 6 -11.29 18.06 -14.98
N HIS A 7 -11.76 16.99 -15.63
CA HIS A 7 -11.95 15.72 -14.94
C HIS A 7 -10.60 15.27 -14.36
N PRO A 8 -10.57 14.72 -13.13
CA PRO A 8 -9.33 14.29 -12.52
C PRO A 8 -8.80 13.04 -13.22
N ASP A 9 -7.54 13.08 -13.64
CA ASP A 9 -6.87 11.95 -14.29
C ASP A 9 -6.19 11.02 -13.27
N SER A 10 -6.05 11.46 -12.01
CA SER A 10 -5.40 10.71 -10.93
C SER A 10 -6.07 10.87 -9.57
N THR A 11 -5.78 9.94 -8.66
CA THR A 11 -6.10 10.11 -7.24
C THR A 11 -5.48 11.40 -6.70
N TRP A 12 -4.26 11.77 -7.10
CA TRP A 12 -3.67 13.05 -6.71
C TRP A 12 -4.59 14.23 -7.05
N ASP A 13 -5.14 14.28 -8.27
CA ASP A 13 -6.00 15.38 -8.73
C ASP A 13 -7.30 15.45 -7.93
N VAL A 14 -7.86 14.30 -7.59
CA VAL A 14 -9.01 14.20 -6.69
C VAL A 14 -8.68 14.85 -5.34
N PHE A 15 -7.58 14.44 -4.70
CA PHE A 15 -7.25 14.87 -3.35
C PHE A 15 -6.78 16.33 -3.26
N ASN A 16 -6.08 16.84 -4.27
CA ASN A 16 -5.47 18.17 -4.19
C ASN A 16 -6.26 19.26 -4.92
N ASN A 17 -7.03 18.94 -5.97
CA ASN A 17 -7.79 19.93 -6.72
C ASN A 17 -9.29 19.92 -6.37
N LEU A 18 -9.86 18.74 -6.07
CA LEU A 18 -11.32 18.58 -5.93
C LEU A 18 -11.81 18.53 -4.47
N ILE A 19 -11.12 17.85 -3.55
CA ILE A 19 -11.55 17.83 -2.14
C ILE A 19 -11.67 19.24 -1.53
N PRO A 20 -10.72 20.17 -1.73
CA PRO A 20 -10.84 21.52 -1.18
C PRO A 20 -12.08 22.28 -1.69
N THR A 21 -12.55 21.97 -2.90
CA THR A 21 -13.73 22.63 -3.51
C THR A 21 -15.05 21.94 -3.15
N LEU A 22 -15.03 20.62 -2.90
CA LEU A 22 -16.20 19.84 -2.43
C LEU A 22 -16.67 20.27 -1.03
N SER A 23 -15.78 20.77 -0.17
CA SER A 23 -16.16 21.34 1.13
C SER A 23 -17.08 22.58 1.06
N ASN A 24 -17.25 23.19 -0.12
CA ASN A 24 -18.09 24.38 -0.34
C ASN A 24 -19.36 24.11 -1.17
N LEU A 25 -19.61 22.87 -1.60
CA LEU A 25 -20.79 22.51 -2.36
C LEU A 25 -21.89 21.95 -1.43
N PRO A 26 -23.17 22.30 -1.62
CA PRO A 26 -24.26 21.64 -0.92
C PRO A 26 -24.22 20.14 -1.26
N SER A 27 -24.40 19.29 -0.24
CA SER A 27 -24.40 17.83 -0.37
C SER A 27 -25.22 17.41 -1.59
N PRO A 28 -24.69 16.55 -2.50
CA PRO A 28 -25.46 16.07 -3.62
C PRO A 28 -26.64 15.26 -3.10
N GLN A 29 -27.83 15.86 -3.06
CA GLN A 29 -29.07 15.13 -2.83
C GLN A 29 -29.37 14.36 -4.12
N ASN A 30 -29.28 13.03 -4.04
CA ASN A 30 -29.62 12.04 -5.07
C ASN A 30 -28.60 11.82 -6.20
N ALA A 31 -27.63 10.93 -5.98
CA ALA A 31 -27.00 10.17 -7.09
C ALA A 31 -26.41 8.80 -6.69
N LEU A 32 -26.70 8.30 -5.49
CA LEU A 32 -26.56 6.87 -5.18
C LEU A 32 -27.94 6.34 -4.90
N SER A 33 -28.69 6.03 -5.96
CA SER A 33 -29.62 4.93 -5.84
C SER A 33 -28.78 3.75 -5.36
N SER A 34 -28.96 3.34 -4.10
CA SER A 34 -28.53 2.02 -3.66
C SER A 34 -29.14 1.05 -4.66
N THR A 35 -28.32 0.56 -5.59
CA THR A 35 -28.69 -0.58 -6.42
C THR A 35 -28.70 -1.75 -5.45
N ASP A 36 -29.81 -1.91 -4.74
CA ASP A 36 -30.11 -3.00 -3.81
C ASP A 36 -30.38 -4.32 -4.57
N GLY A 37 -29.92 -4.38 -5.83
CA GLY A 37 -29.93 -5.56 -6.68
C GLY A 37 -28.59 -6.29 -6.57
N PRO A 38 -28.57 -7.61 -6.79
CA PRO A 38 -27.33 -8.39 -6.77
C PRO A 38 -26.35 -7.80 -7.79
N LEU A 39 -25.10 -7.62 -7.36
CA LEU A 39 -23.99 -7.26 -8.26
C LEU A 39 -23.90 -8.31 -9.37
N VAL A 40 -24.13 -7.87 -10.61
CA VAL A 40 -23.99 -8.73 -11.79
C VAL A 40 -22.54 -8.65 -12.24
N ILE A 41 -21.81 -9.74 -12.03
CA ILE A 41 -20.42 -9.91 -12.50
C ILE A 41 -20.49 -10.57 -13.87
N ASP A 42 -19.88 -9.95 -14.88
CA ASP A 42 -19.73 -10.55 -16.20
C ASP A 42 -18.48 -11.45 -16.27
N LEU A 43 -18.28 -12.10 -17.43
CA LEU A 43 -17.15 -13.00 -17.61
C LEU A 43 -15.80 -12.29 -17.46
N GLU A 44 -15.71 -11.04 -17.91
CA GLU A 44 -14.49 -10.24 -17.87
C GLU A 44 -14.12 -9.90 -16.42
N MET A 45 -15.05 -9.36 -15.64
CA MET A 45 -14.83 -9.10 -14.22
C MET A 45 -14.48 -10.39 -13.48
N ALA A 46 -15.15 -11.51 -13.78
CA ALA A 46 -14.83 -12.78 -13.14
C ALA A 46 -13.41 -13.27 -13.43
N GLU A 47 -12.90 -13.06 -14.65
CA GLU A 47 -11.51 -13.35 -15.04
C GLU A 47 -10.53 -12.45 -14.27
N LEU A 48 -10.78 -11.13 -14.26
CA LEU A 48 -9.95 -10.16 -13.53
C LEU A 48 -9.89 -10.47 -12.03
N LEU A 49 -11.02 -10.80 -11.41
CA LEU A 49 -11.06 -11.10 -9.98
C LEU A 49 -10.30 -12.40 -9.63
N GLN A 50 -10.30 -13.40 -10.52
CA GLN A 50 -9.51 -14.62 -10.34
C GLN A 50 -8.01 -14.35 -10.47
N GLU A 51 -7.61 -13.55 -11.45
CA GLU A 51 -6.21 -13.17 -11.63
C GLU A 51 -5.72 -12.30 -10.47
N TYR A 52 -6.56 -11.41 -9.95
CA TYR A 52 -6.25 -10.64 -8.74
C TYR A 52 -5.89 -11.55 -7.57
N GLN A 53 -6.72 -12.56 -7.31
CA GLN A 53 -6.54 -13.48 -6.19
C GLN A 53 -5.27 -14.32 -6.31
N ARG A 54 -4.82 -14.62 -7.53
CA ARG A 54 -3.61 -15.44 -7.78
C ARG A 54 -2.33 -14.60 -7.86
N GLY A 55 -2.44 -13.35 -8.30
CA GLY A 55 -1.30 -12.46 -8.53
C GLY A 55 -1.18 -11.35 -7.49
N ILE A 56 -1.95 -10.28 -7.66
CA ILE A 56 -1.78 -9.02 -6.94
C ILE A 56 -2.17 -9.12 -5.47
N GLY A 57 -3.24 -9.83 -5.13
CA GLY A 57 -3.72 -9.99 -3.75
C GLY A 57 -2.60 -10.44 -2.79
N PRO A 58 -1.91 -11.56 -3.05
CA PRO A 58 -0.76 -12.00 -2.27
C PRO A 58 0.38 -10.97 -2.15
N TRP A 59 0.63 -10.18 -3.20
CA TRP A 59 1.66 -9.13 -3.15
C TRP A 59 1.27 -7.99 -2.19
N MET A 60 -0.01 -7.61 -2.20
CA MET A 60 -0.55 -6.60 -1.28
C MET A 60 -0.50 -7.09 0.17
N ASP A 61 -0.72 -8.39 0.40
CA ASP A 61 -0.70 -9.05 1.71
C ASP A 61 0.71 -9.45 2.21
N LEU A 62 1.78 -8.82 1.67
CA LEU A 62 3.12 -9.02 2.22
C LEU A 62 3.13 -8.60 3.71
N PHE A 63 3.49 -9.54 4.59
CA PHE A 63 3.42 -9.39 6.04
C PHE A 63 1.99 -9.16 6.56
N ASP A 64 1.03 -9.88 6.00
CA ASP A 64 -0.34 -9.97 6.50
C ASP A 64 -0.85 -11.42 6.44
N HIS A 65 -0.82 -12.13 7.57
CA HIS A 65 -1.30 -13.51 7.64
C HIS A 65 -2.84 -13.63 7.52
N ASP A 66 -3.59 -12.55 7.74
CA ASP A 66 -5.05 -12.54 7.59
C ASP A 66 -5.48 -12.57 6.12
N LEU A 67 -4.53 -12.33 5.20
CA LEU A 67 -4.76 -12.22 3.75
C LEU A 67 -5.84 -11.17 3.46
N SER A 68 -5.68 -9.99 4.05
CA SER A 68 -6.72 -8.96 4.10
C SER A 68 -7.09 -8.44 2.72
N TYR A 69 -6.15 -8.25 1.80
CA TYR A 69 -6.42 -7.84 0.43
C TYR A 69 -6.90 -8.99 -0.44
N GLN A 70 -6.24 -10.15 -0.38
CA GLN A 70 -6.62 -11.31 -1.18
C GLN A 70 -8.02 -11.85 -0.82
N ARG A 71 -8.40 -11.82 0.46
CA ARG A 71 -9.69 -12.37 0.95
C ARG A 71 -10.64 -11.32 1.47
N GLY A 72 -10.17 -10.36 2.26
CA GLY A 72 -11.01 -9.36 2.93
C GLY A 72 -11.55 -8.31 1.96
N VAL A 73 -10.67 -7.69 1.16
CA VAL A 73 -11.05 -6.72 0.13
C VAL A 73 -11.92 -7.38 -0.94
N MET A 74 -11.61 -8.61 -1.36
CA MET A 74 -12.46 -9.40 -2.25
C MET A 74 -13.88 -9.62 -1.69
N ARG A 75 -14.01 -9.95 -0.39
CA ARG A 75 -15.32 -10.04 0.27
C ARG A 75 -16.04 -8.69 0.31
N ARG A 76 -15.30 -7.60 0.54
CA ARG A 76 -15.86 -6.25 0.60
C ARG A 76 -16.34 -5.77 -0.78
N ALA A 77 -15.65 -6.16 -1.86
CA ALA A 77 -16.01 -5.82 -3.24
C ALA A 77 -17.45 -6.25 -3.60
N HIS A 78 -17.94 -7.35 -3.02
CA HIS A 78 -19.33 -7.80 -3.20
C HIS A 78 -20.37 -6.78 -2.76
N SER A 79 -20.03 -5.82 -1.90
CA SER A 79 -20.97 -4.79 -1.42
C SER A 79 -20.47 -3.37 -1.69
N SER A 80 -19.40 -3.22 -2.46
CA SER A 80 -18.75 -1.94 -2.72
C SER A 80 -18.36 -1.85 -4.20
N PRO A 81 -19.21 -1.20 -5.03
CA PRO A 81 -18.91 -0.97 -6.44
C PRO A 81 -17.57 -0.26 -6.64
N LEU A 82 -17.23 0.68 -5.74
CA LEU A 82 -15.95 1.38 -5.75
C LEU A 82 -14.77 0.41 -5.68
N ILE A 83 -14.75 -0.48 -4.69
CA ILE A 83 -13.66 -1.47 -4.54
C ILE A 83 -13.66 -2.45 -5.71
N MET A 84 -14.83 -2.89 -6.18
CA MET A 84 -14.95 -3.79 -7.33
C MET A 84 -14.27 -3.21 -8.57
N GLN A 85 -14.59 -1.96 -8.90
CA GLN A 85 -14.02 -1.26 -10.06
C GLN A 85 -12.52 -1.05 -9.88
N ALA A 86 -12.06 -0.67 -8.67
CA ALA A 86 -10.63 -0.51 -8.38
C ALA A 86 -9.83 -1.82 -8.53
N LEU A 87 -10.38 -2.96 -8.08
CA LEU A 87 -9.76 -4.28 -8.24
C LEU A 87 -9.62 -4.66 -9.71
N CYS A 88 -10.69 -4.46 -10.49
CA CYS A 88 -10.69 -4.76 -11.92
C CYS A 88 -9.69 -3.86 -12.67
N ALA A 89 -9.65 -2.57 -12.35
CA ALA A 89 -8.69 -1.62 -12.91
C ALA A 89 -7.24 -2.07 -12.69
N LEU A 90 -6.87 -2.29 -11.43
CA LEU A 90 -5.51 -2.69 -11.05
C LEU A 90 -5.11 -4.00 -11.71
N THR A 91 -6.02 -4.97 -11.76
CA THR A 91 -5.72 -6.29 -12.34
C THR A 91 -5.62 -6.24 -13.85
N ALA A 92 -6.54 -5.55 -14.52
CA ALA A 92 -6.47 -5.36 -15.97
C ALA A 92 -5.17 -4.64 -16.35
N LYS A 93 -4.73 -3.67 -15.54
CA LYS A 93 -3.45 -3.00 -15.79
C LYS A 93 -2.25 -3.92 -15.63
N GLN A 94 -2.23 -4.74 -14.58
CA GLN A 94 -1.18 -5.73 -14.39
C GLN A 94 -1.16 -6.77 -15.52
N LEU A 95 -2.34 -7.20 -15.99
CA LEU A 95 -2.44 -8.09 -17.13
C LEU A 95 -1.94 -7.41 -18.41
N SER A 96 -2.25 -6.13 -18.63
CA SER A 96 -1.79 -5.42 -19.83
C SER A 96 -0.26 -5.36 -19.93
N MET A 97 0.44 -5.34 -18.79
CA MET A 97 1.90 -5.36 -18.74
C MET A 97 2.50 -6.76 -18.99
N VAL A 98 1.79 -7.84 -18.66
CA VAL A 98 2.33 -9.20 -18.67
C VAL A 98 1.85 -10.01 -19.89
N THR A 99 0.61 -9.82 -20.33
CA THR A 99 -0.03 -10.61 -21.38
C THR A 99 -1.11 -9.81 -22.10
N ARG A 100 -1.13 -9.83 -23.44
CA ARG A 100 -2.20 -9.23 -24.27
C ARG A 100 -2.45 -7.74 -23.95
N GLY A 101 -1.38 -6.95 -23.93
CA GLY A 101 -1.40 -5.53 -23.56
C GLY A 101 -2.49 -4.69 -24.22
N GLU A 102 -2.68 -4.83 -25.53
CA GLU A 102 -3.68 -4.04 -26.28
C GLU A 102 -5.13 -4.29 -25.84
N VAL A 103 -5.45 -5.50 -25.37
CA VAL A 103 -6.81 -5.86 -24.94
C VAL A 103 -7.09 -5.25 -23.57
N TRP A 104 -6.17 -5.43 -22.64
CA TRP A 104 -6.40 -5.07 -21.25
C TRP A 104 -6.16 -3.59 -20.94
N GLU A 105 -5.38 -2.87 -21.76
CA GLU A 105 -5.09 -1.45 -21.50
C GLU A 105 -6.36 -0.58 -21.54
N ALA A 106 -7.20 -0.75 -22.57
CA ALA A 106 -8.47 -0.01 -22.68
C ALA A 106 -9.44 -0.39 -21.55
N VAL A 107 -9.51 -1.69 -21.23
CA VAL A 107 -10.33 -2.22 -20.13
C VAL A 107 -9.90 -1.63 -18.79
N ALA A 108 -8.58 -1.59 -18.54
CA ALA A 108 -7.99 -1.03 -17.33
C ALA A 108 -8.34 0.45 -17.16
N ALA A 109 -8.23 1.25 -18.23
CA ALA A 109 -8.61 2.66 -18.24
C ALA A 109 -10.10 2.88 -17.95
N CYS A 110 -10.99 2.04 -18.50
CA CYS A 110 -12.43 2.12 -18.24
C CYS A 110 -12.75 1.87 -16.75
N TYR A 111 -12.27 0.77 -16.18
CA TYR A 111 -12.47 0.46 -14.75
C TYR A 111 -11.86 1.53 -13.84
N TYR A 112 -10.68 2.04 -14.20
CA TYR A 112 -10.00 3.09 -13.46
C TYR A 112 -10.81 4.39 -13.42
N GLY A 113 -11.31 4.85 -14.57
CA GLY A 113 -12.14 6.06 -14.66
C GLY A 113 -13.45 5.95 -13.87
N GLU A 114 -14.14 4.80 -13.94
CA GLU A 114 -15.35 4.58 -13.15
C GLU A 114 -15.07 4.51 -11.64
N SER A 115 -13.97 3.85 -11.26
CA SER A 115 -13.55 3.81 -9.86
C SER A 115 -13.22 5.19 -9.30
N LEU A 116 -12.49 6.03 -10.06
CA LEU A 116 -12.23 7.43 -9.72
C LEU A 116 -13.52 8.23 -9.52
N ARG A 117 -14.48 8.08 -10.44
CA ARG A 117 -15.79 8.74 -10.35
C ARG A 117 -16.53 8.35 -9.07
N LEU A 118 -16.53 7.05 -8.73
CA LEU A 118 -17.13 6.55 -7.50
C LEU A 118 -16.39 7.05 -6.26
N LEU A 119 -15.05 7.12 -6.29
CA LEU A 119 -14.23 7.63 -5.19
C LEU A 119 -14.56 9.09 -4.90
N ILE A 120 -14.68 9.94 -5.92
CA ILE A 120 -15.06 11.36 -5.77
C ILE A 120 -16.39 11.49 -5.03
N ASN A 121 -17.39 10.69 -5.40
CA ASN A 121 -18.69 10.69 -4.73
C ASN A 121 -18.58 10.24 -3.26
N VAL A 122 -17.76 9.22 -2.99
CA VAL A 122 -17.49 8.75 -1.61
C VAL A 122 -16.81 9.82 -0.77
N LEU A 123 -15.91 10.60 -1.34
CA LEU A 123 -15.19 11.66 -0.64
C LEU A 123 -16.05 12.92 -0.42
N ALA A 124 -17.01 13.18 -1.31
CA ALA A 124 -17.93 14.31 -1.19
C ALA A 124 -18.94 14.16 -0.04
N ASP A 125 -19.27 12.92 0.35
CA ASP A 125 -20.21 12.64 1.43
C ASP A 125 -19.54 11.93 2.61
N THR A 126 -19.34 12.68 3.70
CA THR A 126 -18.70 12.20 4.93
C THR A 126 -19.45 11.08 5.67
N ALA A 127 -20.70 10.78 5.28
CA ALA A 127 -21.47 9.65 5.76
C ALA A 127 -21.10 8.32 5.07
N LEU A 128 -20.39 8.37 3.93
CA LEU A 128 -19.95 7.19 3.19
C LEU A 128 -18.75 6.48 3.84
N CYS A 129 -18.48 5.26 3.38
CA CYS A 129 -17.58 4.32 4.04
C CYS A 129 -16.10 4.71 3.88
N ARG A 130 -15.51 5.33 4.92
CA ARG A 130 -14.09 5.75 4.98
C ARG A 130 -13.10 4.61 4.71
N GLN A 131 -13.43 3.39 5.16
CA GLN A 131 -12.63 2.20 4.90
C GLN A 131 -12.59 1.89 3.39
N ASP A 132 -13.72 1.98 2.70
CA ASP A 132 -13.77 1.75 1.25
C ASP A 132 -13.00 2.82 0.47
N ALA A 133 -13.10 4.07 0.91
CA ALA A 133 -12.32 5.16 0.33
C ALA A 133 -10.81 4.88 0.42
N LEU A 134 -10.32 4.44 1.59
CA LEU A 134 -8.91 4.11 1.78
C LEU A 134 -8.49 2.91 0.92
N VAL A 135 -9.23 1.80 0.98
CA VAL A 135 -8.91 0.58 0.22
C VAL A 135 -8.87 0.87 -1.28
N ALA A 136 -9.87 1.57 -1.80
CA ALA A 136 -9.92 1.92 -3.22
C ALA A 136 -8.81 2.89 -3.61
N THR A 137 -8.52 3.88 -2.77
CA THR A 137 -7.39 4.80 -3.01
C THR A 137 -6.08 4.02 -3.09
N ILE A 138 -5.82 3.07 -2.19
CA ILE A 138 -4.61 2.22 -2.24
C ILE A 138 -4.55 1.42 -3.54
N LEU A 139 -5.67 0.79 -3.95
CA LEU A 139 -5.72 0.02 -5.21
C LEU A 139 -5.46 0.90 -6.44
N LEU A 140 -6.04 2.10 -6.48
CA LEU A 140 -5.85 3.08 -7.55
C LEU A 140 -4.42 3.65 -7.56
N SER A 141 -3.85 3.96 -6.39
CA SER A 141 -2.44 4.35 -6.28
C SER A 141 -1.52 3.24 -6.82
N SER A 142 -1.80 1.97 -6.49
CA SER A 142 -1.06 0.83 -7.05
C SER A 142 -1.22 0.73 -8.56
N TYR A 143 -2.40 1.02 -9.10
CA TYR A 143 -2.64 1.07 -10.55
C TYR A 143 -1.77 2.16 -11.20
N GLU A 144 -1.77 3.36 -10.61
CA GLU A 144 -1.04 4.52 -11.13
C GLU A 144 0.46 4.27 -11.15
N LEU A 145 1.00 3.59 -10.12
CA LEU A 145 2.40 3.16 -10.08
C LEU A 145 2.77 2.20 -11.22
N LEU A 146 1.85 1.31 -11.62
CA LEU A 146 2.04 0.42 -12.77
C LEU A 146 1.88 1.16 -14.11
N ALA A 147 0.97 2.12 -14.17
CA ALA A 147 0.66 2.86 -15.40
C ALA A 147 1.69 3.91 -15.78
N SER A 148 2.27 4.57 -14.79
CA SER A 148 3.24 5.63 -14.99
C SER A 148 4.44 5.44 -14.06
N PRO A 149 5.37 4.53 -14.41
CA PRO A 149 6.61 4.35 -13.67
C PRO A 149 7.54 5.54 -13.92
N GLY A 150 7.30 6.67 -13.26
CA GLY A 150 8.01 7.94 -13.45
C GLY A 150 8.28 8.68 -12.14
N LEU A 151 9.15 9.69 -12.15
CA LEU A 151 9.68 10.34 -10.94
C LEU A 151 8.62 11.01 -10.02
N ASP A 152 7.38 11.15 -10.48
CA ASP A 152 6.27 11.73 -9.72
C ASP A 152 5.46 10.71 -8.89
N HIS A 153 5.92 9.46 -8.71
CA HIS A 153 5.20 8.43 -7.93
C HIS A 153 4.75 8.87 -6.53
N ARG A 154 5.45 9.82 -5.88
CA ARG A 154 5.04 10.39 -4.59
C ARG A 154 3.64 10.99 -4.64
N ARG A 155 3.23 11.50 -5.81
CA ARG A 155 1.90 12.05 -6.04
C ARG A 155 0.84 10.96 -5.97
N HIS A 156 1.11 9.80 -6.55
CA HIS A 156 0.16 8.69 -6.63
C HIS A 156 -0.22 8.14 -5.26
N VAL A 157 0.69 8.16 -4.28
CA VAL A 157 0.43 7.70 -2.91
C VAL A 157 -0.02 8.81 -1.94
N SER A 158 -0.08 10.08 -2.37
CA SER A 158 -0.44 11.21 -1.49
C SER A 158 -1.91 11.21 -1.08
N GLY A 159 -2.80 10.71 -1.94
CA GLY A 159 -4.23 10.58 -1.64
C GLY A 159 -4.47 9.64 -0.46
N ALA A 160 -3.80 8.48 -0.46
CA ALA A 160 -3.86 7.53 0.64
C ALA A 160 -3.35 8.15 1.96
N LEU A 161 -2.25 8.90 1.91
CA LEU A 161 -1.73 9.63 3.07
C LEU A 161 -2.74 10.64 3.62
N THR A 162 -3.45 11.34 2.73
CA THR A 162 -4.48 12.32 3.12
C THR A 162 -5.59 11.64 3.91
N LEU A 163 -6.10 10.50 3.44
CA LEU A 163 -7.11 9.71 4.17
C LEU A 163 -6.58 9.17 5.50
N ILE A 164 -5.35 8.63 5.48
CA ILE A 164 -4.67 8.13 6.68
C ILE A 164 -4.62 9.21 7.76
N LYS A 165 -4.19 10.43 7.42
CA LYS A 165 -4.12 11.56 8.37
C LYS A 165 -5.48 12.08 8.78
N THR A 166 -6.43 12.18 7.83
CA THR A 166 -7.77 12.72 8.10
C THR A 166 -8.59 11.82 9.03
N HIS A 167 -8.37 10.51 8.98
CA HIS A 167 -9.14 9.53 9.74
C HIS A 167 -8.34 8.81 10.84
N ASP A 168 -7.10 9.25 11.10
CA ASP A 168 -6.21 8.67 12.12
C ASP A 168 -6.02 7.14 11.95
N PHE A 169 -5.89 6.69 10.69
CA PHE A 169 -5.58 5.30 10.40
C PHE A 169 -4.12 5.03 10.68
N THR A 170 -3.85 4.09 11.58
CA THR A 170 -2.50 3.76 12.04
C THR A 170 -2.24 2.25 12.01
N ALA A 171 -1.02 1.84 12.39
CA ALA A 171 -0.67 0.44 12.57
C ALA A 171 -1.53 -0.30 13.62
N ARG A 172 -2.26 0.45 14.47
CA ARG A 172 -3.18 -0.08 15.50
C ARG A 172 -4.65 -0.11 15.09
N SER A 173 -4.95 0.30 13.87
CA SER A 173 -6.29 0.15 13.29
C SER A 173 -6.69 -1.32 13.23
N LYS A 174 -7.91 -1.62 12.76
CA LYS A 174 -8.41 -2.99 12.68
C LYS A 174 -8.69 -3.39 11.24
N CYS A 175 -8.64 -4.70 10.98
CA CYS A 175 -9.07 -5.29 9.72
C CYS A 175 -8.43 -4.58 8.50
N LEU A 176 -9.26 -4.17 7.53
CA LEU A 176 -8.79 -3.58 6.27
C LEU A 176 -8.08 -2.24 6.46
N GLU A 177 -8.41 -1.44 7.48
CA GLU A 177 -7.73 -0.17 7.73
C GLU A 177 -6.26 -0.40 8.08
N ARG A 178 -5.99 -1.39 8.95
CA ARG A 178 -4.63 -1.78 9.33
C ARG A 178 -3.87 -2.36 8.15
N ALA A 179 -4.51 -3.22 7.37
CA ALA A 179 -3.90 -3.80 6.18
C ALA A 179 -3.54 -2.72 5.15
N SER A 180 -4.47 -1.81 4.86
CA SER A 180 -4.25 -0.68 3.96
C SER A 180 -3.14 0.25 4.44
N PHE A 181 -3.05 0.49 5.75
CA PHE A 181 -1.95 1.24 6.34
C PHE A 181 -0.59 0.59 6.05
N TRP A 182 -0.47 -0.74 6.23
CA TRP A 182 0.79 -1.43 5.99
C TRP A 182 1.14 -1.55 4.50
N VAL A 183 0.15 -1.65 3.62
CA VAL A 183 0.37 -1.50 2.17
C VAL A 183 0.93 -0.12 1.85
N TYR A 184 0.30 0.94 2.35
CA TYR A 184 0.79 2.31 2.20
C TYR A 184 2.21 2.48 2.73
N ALA A 185 2.49 2.00 3.94
CA ALA A 185 3.79 2.08 4.58
C ALA A 185 4.90 1.45 3.71
N ARG A 186 4.63 0.30 3.09
CA ARG A 186 5.58 -0.35 2.15
C ARG A 186 5.80 0.49 0.90
N LEU A 187 4.72 1.05 0.32
CA LEU A 187 4.84 1.94 -0.83
C LEU A 187 5.66 3.19 -0.49
N ASP A 188 5.39 3.82 0.65
CA ASP A 188 6.10 5.02 1.11
C ASP A 188 7.58 4.74 1.41
N ILE A 189 7.90 3.60 2.03
CA ILE A 189 9.30 3.15 2.23
C ILE A 189 10.01 2.96 0.89
N ALA A 190 9.40 2.24 -0.05
CA ALA A 190 10.00 2.00 -1.37
C ALA A 190 10.27 3.32 -2.09
N MET A 191 9.30 4.23 -2.02
CA MET A 191 9.39 5.58 -2.56
C MET A 191 10.51 6.41 -1.92
N ALA A 192 10.62 6.36 -0.59
CA ALA A 192 11.65 7.06 0.16
C ALA A 192 13.07 6.59 -0.22
N LEU A 193 13.24 5.28 -0.41
CA LEU A 193 14.51 4.68 -0.86
C LEU A 193 14.86 5.07 -2.30
N ILE A 194 13.91 4.98 -3.24
CA ILE A 194 14.13 5.32 -4.66
C ILE A 194 14.56 6.79 -4.81
N HIS A 195 13.97 7.68 -4.01
CA HIS A 195 14.19 9.12 -4.12
C HIS A 195 15.19 9.66 -3.09
N GLU A 196 15.83 8.79 -2.30
CA GLU A 196 16.79 9.17 -1.26
C GLU A 196 16.26 10.29 -0.35
N CYS A 197 15.02 10.13 0.12
CA CYS A 197 14.33 11.12 0.95
C CYS A 197 13.63 10.45 2.15
N PRO A 198 13.22 11.21 3.17
CA PRO A 198 12.40 10.67 4.25
C PRO A 198 11.05 10.16 3.74
N THR A 199 10.44 9.23 4.48
CA THR A 199 9.05 8.80 4.24
C THR A 199 8.09 9.99 4.33
N MET A 200 7.01 9.96 3.55
CA MET A 200 6.00 11.01 3.58
C MET A 200 5.20 11.01 4.88
N LEU A 201 4.93 9.83 5.44
CA LEU A 201 4.43 9.69 6.80
C LEU A 201 5.60 9.43 7.76
N PRO A 202 5.90 10.36 8.68
CA PRO A 202 6.94 10.17 9.68
C PRO A 202 6.70 8.90 10.52
N PRO A 203 7.72 8.07 10.77
CA PRO A 203 7.57 6.82 11.52
C PRO A 203 6.97 6.99 12.92
N GLU A 204 7.12 8.16 13.53
CA GLU A 204 6.57 8.51 14.84
C GLU A 204 5.03 8.60 14.82
N GLU A 205 4.46 8.93 13.65
CA GLU A 205 3.01 9.04 13.45
C GLU A 205 2.35 7.66 13.18
N TRP A 206 3.13 6.58 13.04
CA TRP A 206 2.58 5.25 12.69
C TRP A 206 1.82 4.59 13.86
N ASN A 207 1.97 5.12 15.08
CA ASN A 207 1.38 4.61 16.33
C ASN A 207 1.58 3.09 16.51
N VAL A 208 2.76 2.59 16.20
CA VAL A 208 3.08 1.17 16.38
C VAL A 208 3.12 0.82 17.87
N CYS A 209 2.58 -0.34 18.22
CA CYS A 209 2.64 -0.88 19.57
C CYS A 209 2.83 -2.39 19.49
N TRP A 210 3.87 -2.88 20.16
CA TRP A 210 4.28 -4.27 20.07
C TRP A 210 4.04 -4.98 21.40
N ALA A 211 3.56 -6.21 21.33
CA ALA A 211 3.46 -7.06 22.50
C ALA A 211 4.88 -7.40 23.01
N LYS A 212 5.04 -7.55 24.32
CA LYS A 212 6.26 -8.13 24.88
C LYS A 212 6.27 -9.61 24.48
N GLN A 213 7.35 -10.04 23.81
CA GLN A 213 7.50 -11.42 23.27
C GLN A 213 6.55 -11.73 22.11
N GLU A 214 6.52 -10.84 21.10
CA GLU A 214 5.83 -11.13 19.84
C GLU A 214 6.46 -12.34 19.13
N THR A 215 5.61 -13.24 18.65
CA THR A 215 6.04 -14.46 17.93
C THR A 215 5.46 -14.52 16.52
N GLU A 216 4.46 -13.71 16.21
CA GLU A 216 3.82 -13.70 14.89
C GLU A 216 4.76 -13.06 13.85
N GLU A 217 5.05 -13.83 12.80
CA GLU A 217 6.09 -13.48 11.82
C GLU A 217 5.74 -12.22 11.02
N ASP A 218 4.47 -12.03 10.70
CA ASP A 218 3.96 -10.85 9.99
C ASP A 218 4.05 -9.58 10.84
N VAL A 219 3.76 -9.68 12.14
CA VAL A 219 3.95 -8.58 13.09
C VAL A 219 5.42 -8.21 13.23
N LEU A 220 6.30 -9.21 13.41
CA LEU A 220 7.76 -9.02 13.47
C LEU A 220 8.34 -8.46 12.17
N ALA A 221 7.78 -8.83 11.02
CA ALA A 221 8.18 -8.27 9.72
C ALA A 221 7.73 -6.81 9.56
N ASN A 222 6.54 -6.47 10.02
CA ASN A 222 6.09 -5.07 10.07
C ASN A 222 6.91 -4.22 11.07
N GLN A 223 7.44 -4.83 12.15
CA GLN A 223 8.38 -4.17 13.06
C GLN A 223 9.67 -3.74 12.35
N ILE A 224 10.29 -4.62 11.56
CA ILE A 224 11.53 -4.27 10.85
C ILE A 224 11.28 -3.22 9.77
N LEU A 225 10.11 -3.21 9.12
CA LEU A 225 9.71 -2.12 8.21
C LEU A 225 9.65 -0.77 8.93
N TRP A 226 9.09 -0.72 10.14
CA TRP A 226 9.05 0.51 10.92
C TRP A 226 10.44 0.98 11.38
N ILE A 227 11.32 0.05 11.78
CA ILE A 227 12.73 0.35 12.07
C ILE A 227 13.43 0.90 10.82
N LEU A 228 13.21 0.27 9.66
CA LEU A 228 13.73 0.75 8.37
C LEU A 228 13.25 2.17 8.06
N ALA A 229 11.97 2.47 8.27
CA ALA A 229 11.43 3.82 8.05
C ALA A 229 12.13 4.87 8.95
N LYS A 230 12.44 4.55 10.21
CA LYS A 230 13.23 5.42 11.10
C LYS A 230 14.66 5.61 10.63
N ILE A 231 15.29 4.55 10.13
CA ILE A 231 16.64 4.64 9.55
C ILE A 231 16.62 5.53 8.32
N ILE A 232 15.67 5.35 7.39
CA ILE A 232 15.48 6.20 6.21
C ILE A 232 15.28 7.66 6.63
N ALA A 233 14.39 7.92 7.59
CA ALA A 233 14.13 9.26 8.11
C ALA A 233 15.40 9.90 8.70
N PHE A 234 16.23 9.13 9.40
CA PHE A 234 17.53 9.58 9.93
C PHE A 234 18.59 9.81 8.84
N THR A 235 18.69 8.90 7.87
CA THR A 235 19.70 8.95 6.81
C THR A 235 19.46 10.11 5.84
N PHE A 236 18.20 10.39 5.51
CA PHE A 236 17.83 11.41 4.52
C PHE A 236 17.27 12.70 5.14
N GLN A 237 17.62 13.02 6.39
CA GLN A 237 17.19 14.26 7.05
C GLN A 237 17.57 15.48 6.21
N LYS A 238 16.60 16.35 5.90
CA LYS A 238 16.86 17.63 5.22
C LYS A 238 17.08 18.74 6.25
N GLY A 239 18.23 19.40 6.19
CA GLY A 239 18.37 20.77 6.70
C GLY A 239 18.86 20.95 8.13
N GLU A 240 19.17 19.89 8.88
CA GLU A 240 19.79 20.03 10.21
C GLU A 240 21.20 19.44 10.20
N THR A 241 22.22 20.30 10.15
CA THR A 241 23.56 19.92 10.58
C THR A 241 23.54 19.78 12.09
N LEU A 242 23.05 18.63 12.57
CA LEU A 242 23.18 18.25 13.96
C LEU A 242 24.68 18.14 14.32
N PRO A 243 25.08 18.54 15.53
CA PRO A 243 26.42 18.27 16.02
C PRO A 243 26.75 16.78 15.88
N GLU A 244 28.00 16.45 15.51
CA GLU A 244 28.44 15.07 15.27
C GLU A 244 28.12 14.11 16.43
N ALA A 245 28.18 14.61 17.67
CA ALA A 245 27.82 13.86 18.87
C ALA A 245 26.32 13.45 18.92
N ASN A 246 25.42 14.28 18.40
CA ASN A 246 23.99 13.97 18.35
C ASN A 246 23.67 12.95 17.25
N LEU A 247 24.38 13.04 16.11
CA LEU A 247 24.29 12.07 15.02
C LEU A 247 24.79 10.70 15.46
N SER A 248 25.95 10.64 16.13
CA SER A 248 26.51 9.38 16.64
C SER A 248 25.62 8.74 17.70
N THR A 249 25.03 9.54 18.59
CA THR A 249 24.06 9.06 19.58
C THR A 249 22.80 8.51 18.93
N SER A 250 22.22 9.21 17.97
CA SER A 250 20.99 8.78 17.27
C SER A 250 21.24 7.50 16.45
N ARG A 251 22.36 7.44 15.74
CA ARG A 251 22.81 6.23 15.04
C ARG A 251 22.96 5.05 16.00
N SER A 252 23.58 5.27 17.16
CA SER A 252 23.78 4.22 18.17
C SER A 252 22.46 3.70 18.72
N LYS A 253 21.45 4.58 18.89
CA LYS A 253 20.10 4.17 19.31
C LYS A 253 19.42 3.29 18.25
N LEU A 254 19.46 3.68 16.98
CA LEU A 254 18.89 2.89 15.88
C LEU A 254 19.58 1.53 15.73
N LEU A 255 20.92 1.49 15.89
CA LEU A 255 21.68 0.24 15.91
C LEU A 255 21.31 -0.64 17.10
N ALA A 256 21.18 -0.08 18.31
CA ALA A 256 20.74 -0.82 19.47
C ALA A 256 19.33 -1.38 19.28
N GLU A 257 18.43 -0.63 18.65
CA GLU A 257 17.06 -1.05 18.39
C GLU A 257 16.99 -2.21 17.38
N ILE A 258 17.69 -2.15 16.24
CA ILE A 258 17.72 -3.25 15.27
C ILE A 258 18.40 -4.50 15.85
N THR A 259 19.45 -4.33 16.64
CA THR A 259 20.11 -5.46 17.33
C THR A 259 19.18 -6.08 18.37
N THR A 260 18.51 -5.27 19.19
CA THR A 260 17.54 -5.78 20.18
C THR A 260 16.40 -6.53 19.49
N TRP A 261 15.82 -5.95 18.42
CA TRP A 261 14.81 -6.62 17.62
C TRP A 261 15.29 -7.97 17.10
N PHE A 262 16.50 -8.03 16.53
CA PHE A 262 17.08 -9.27 16.03
C PHE A 262 17.34 -10.29 17.14
N ASP A 263 17.85 -9.85 18.29
CA ASP A 263 18.15 -10.71 19.44
C ASP A 263 16.87 -11.28 20.08
N ASP A 264 15.78 -10.52 20.08
CA ASP A 264 14.48 -10.95 20.61
C ASP A 264 13.70 -11.85 19.64
N LEU A 265 14.14 -12.00 18.38
CA LEU A 265 13.48 -12.90 17.42
C LEU A 265 13.41 -14.34 17.95
N PRO A 266 12.26 -15.02 17.77
CA PRO A 266 12.16 -16.46 17.96
C PRO A 266 13.25 -17.22 17.21
N SER A 267 13.78 -18.29 17.82
CA SER A 267 14.84 -19.10 17.22
C SER A 267 14.49 -19.68 15.84
N SER A 268 13.20 -19.93 15.58
CA SER A 268 12.68 -20.37 14.27
C SER A 268 12.91 -19.34 13.15
N LEU A 269 12.98 -18.04 13.50
CA LEU A 269 13.14 -16.92 12.57
C LEU A 269 14.59 -16.47 12.37
N LYS A 270 15.53 -16.94 13.20
CA LYS A 270 16.96 -16.63 13.05
C LYS A 270 17.66 -17.50 12.00
N GLY A 271 17.03 -18.61 11.63
CA GLY A 271 17.61 -19.60 10.74
C GLY A 271 18.77 -20.38 11.38
N ILE A 272 19.05 -21.55 10.83
CA ILE A 272 20.12 -22.44 11.27
C ILE A 272 21.27 -22.33 10.27
N PRO A 273 22.47 -21.91 10.69
CA PRO A 273 23.62 -21.83 9.79
C PRO A 273 24.03 -23.22 9.31
N TYR A 274 24.35 -23.37 8.02
CA TYR A 274 24.81 -24.62 7.45
C TYR A 274 25.83 -24.41 6.31
N GLY A 275 26.68 -25.41 6.12
CA GLY A 275 27.74 -25.40 5.10
C GLY A 275 28.91 -24.45 5.43
N SER A 276 29.88 -24.41 4.52
CA SER A 276 31.02 -23.50 4.65
C SER A 276 30.66 -22.08 4.19
N PRO A 277 31.26 -21.02 4.78
CA PRO A 277 31.10 -19.66 4.30
C PRO A 277 31.44 -19.51 2.81
N SER A 278 30.78 -18.58 2.12
CA SER A 278 31.14 -18.17 0.77
C SER A 278 32.54 -17.55 0.74
N ARG A 279 33.07 -17.29 -0.47
CA ARG A 279 34.34 -16.58 -0.62
C ARG A 279 34.30 -15.16 -0.03
N GLU A 280 33.13 -14.52 0.02
CA GLU A 280 32.94 -13.22 0.68
C GLU A 280 32.63 -13.34 2.20
N GLY A 281 32.60 -14.55 2.76
CA GLY A 281 32.35 -14.78 4.18
C GLY A 281 30.87 -14.95 4.58
N PHE A 282 29.95 -15.04 3.62
CA PHE A 282 28.53 -15.25 3.93
C PHE A 282 28.22 -16.70 4.30
N VAL A 283 27.50 -16.91 5.40
CA VAL A 283 27.05 -18.22 5.86
C VAL A 283 25.62 -18.48 5.37
N LYS A 284 25.37 -19.67 4.81
CA LYS A 284 24.00 -20.06 4.41
C LYS A 284 23.18 -20.36 5.65
N HIS A 285 21.93 -19.89 5.66
CA HIS A 285 20.99 -20.16 6.74
C HIS A 285 19.78 -20.91 6.21
N TRP A 286 19.35 -21.94 6.93
CA TRP A 286 18.13 -22.68 6.66
C TRP A 286 17.05 -22.18 7.60
N PHE A 287 15.87 -21.85 7.08
CA PHE A 287 14.74 -21.37 7.88
C PHE A 287 13.65 -22.44 7.90
N ALA A 288 13.05 -22.65 9.08
CA ALA A 288 12.04 -23.68 9.28
C ALA A 288 10.72 -23.37 8.57
N VAL A 289 10.43 -22.10 8.36
CA VAL A 289 9.23 -21.63 7.66
C VAL A 289 9.63 -21.10 6.29
N PRO A 290 9.25 -21.76 5.18
CA PRO A 290 9.69 -21.37 3.84
C PRO A 290 9.27 -19.95 3.43
N ALA A 291 8.25 -19.35 4.05
CA ALA A 291 7.86 -17.96 3.80
C ALA A 291 9.00 -16.96 4.09
N SER A 292 9.95 -17.30 4.96
CA SER A 292 11.17 -16.50 5.22
C SER A 292 12.35 -16.81 4.27
N GLY A 293 12.22 -17.81 3.39
CA GLY A 293 13.28 -18.23 2.45
C GLY A 293 12.87 -18.40 0.98
N GLN A 294 11.58 -18.36 0.65
CA GLN A 294 11.00 -18.53 -0.68
C GLN A 294 10.12 -17.33 -1.04
N CYS A 295 10.69 -16.13 -1.03
CA CYS A 295 10.10 -15.04 -1.79
C CYS A 295 10.46 -15.27 -3.27
N HIS A 296 9.81 -16.25 -3.92
CA HIS A 296 9.77 -16.29 -5.38
C HIS A 296 8.77 -15.23 -5.85
N ILE A 297 9.09 -13.96 -5.63
CA ILE A 297 8.53 -12.88 -6.42
C ILE A 297 9.23 -13.00 -7.77
N THR A 298 8.61 -13.76 -8.67
CA THR A 298 8.96 -13.66 -10.09
C THR A 298 8.45 -12.30 -10.54
N ILE A 299 9.24 -11.25 -10.33
CA ILE A 299 9.04 -10.00 -11.05
C ILE A 299 9.34 -10.36 -12.51
N PRO A 300 8.35 -10.36 -13.42
CA PRO A 300 8.65 -10.57 -14.82
C PRO A 300 9.69 -9.52 -15.22
N ARG A 301 10.82 -9.99 -15.77
CA ARG A 301 11.78 -9.08 -16.38
C ARG A 301 11.02 -8.32 -17.46
N LEU A 302 10.94 -7.00 -17.29
CA LEU A 302 10.67 -6.11 -18.39
C LEU A 302 11.95 -6.13 -19.24
N ASP A 303 11.90 -6.85 -20.35
CA ASP A 303 12.93 -6.81 -21.40
C ASP A 303 12.84 -5.49 -22.18
#